data_AF-A0A168M3I7-F1
#
_entry.id   AF-A0A168M3I7-F1
#
_cell.length_a   1.000
_cell.length_b   1.000
_cell.length_c   1.000
_cell.angle_alpha   90.00
_cell.angle_beta   90.00
_cell.angle_gamma   90.00
#
_symmetry.space_group_name_H-M   'P 1'
#
loop_
_entity.id
_entity.type
_entity.pdbx_description
1 polymer ?
#
loop_
_entity_poly.entity_id
_entity_poly.type
_entity_poly.pdbx_seq_one_letter_code
_entity_poly.pdbx_strand_id
1 'polypeptide(L)'
;MLAVLKQKPDKMTLRALKAVSVPILFLITLFLIVVIYIGLYKIVNVMDTKAYFRYASDGKFTQDIYFEEAEEKGAEIYSTLGNVIPDAVIPPRIQEHFKILLQNEKFLKEEMNKNNGYVEYLASNNATVNDVISYMKKIVKLDDIFLYAGIYVGMLIFILTLYFLYKWRIGLFIFSGILYFILVVDSFMAGIFLDSFFLSFQSLNNFLNHLEGNGNGYLVSYDDYLMLSKNVLPATREAALTFIIVDTVVQSMKDSKKRKRSSKFLASYCELEFTLNFLKQMKGNLVITNLKTVDLEAIYYFCKENKEDRHLIEVVTNLDEWKKVTRNQKMTVTELHDRLLSVRNVLKESKFIRENIIR
;
A
#
# COMPACT_ATOMS: atom_id res chain seq x y z
N MET A 1 -5.16 6.25 -41.30
CA MET A 1 -4.25 6.28 -40.12
C MET A 1 -4.88 5.82 -38.80
N LEU A 2 -6.21 5.74 -38.67
CA LEU A 2 -6.91 5.25 -37.46
C LEU A 2 -7.16 3.72 -37.42
N ALA A 3 -6.77 2.97 -38.46
CA ALA A 3 -7.03 1.53 -38.54
C ALA A 3 -5.97 0.65 -37.82
N VAL A 4 -4.83 1.23 -37.44
CA VAL A 4 -3.71 0.48 -36.81
C VAL A 4 -3.89 0.32 -35.29
N LEU A 5 -4.80 1.09 -34.67
CA LEU A 5 -5.04 1.03 -33.22
C LEU A 5 -6.03 -0.07 -32.76
N LYS A 6 -6.51 -0.93 -33.66
CA LYS A 6 -7.44 -2.03 -33.33
C LYS A 6 -6.78 -3.41 -33.22
N GLN A 7 -5.49 -3.54 -33.49
CA GLN A 7 -4.78 -4.79 -33.21
C GLN A 7 -4.51 -4.87 -31.70
N LYS A 8 -5.02 -5.92 -31.04
CA LYS A 8 -4.59 -6.25 -29.68
C LYS A 8 -3.06 -6.35 -29.70
N PRO A 9 -2.34 -5.57 -28.89
CA PRO A 9 -0.89 -5.62 -28.89
C PRO A 9 -0.43 -7.04 -28.58
N ASP A 10 0.50 -7.55 -29.39
CA ASP A 10 1.09 -8.86 -29.17
C ASP A 10 1.69 -8.93 -27.76
N LYS A 11 1.69 -10.12 -27.14
CA LYS A 11 2.17 -10.34 -25.77
C LYS A 11 3.59 -9.81 -25.57
N MET A 12 4.45 -9.88 -26.59
CA MET A 12 5.81 -9.31 -26.54
C MET A 12 5.78 -7.78 -26.49
N THR A 13 5.00 -7.11 -27.34
CA THR A 13 4.87 -5.65 -27.32
C THR A 13 4.29 -5.12 -26.01
N LEU A 14 3.33 -5.84 -25.42
CA LEU A 14 2.78 -5.50 -24.11
C LEU A 14 3.82 -5.65 -22.99
N ARG A 15 4.68 -6.67 -23.05
CA ARG A 15 5.78 -6.85 -22.08
C ARG A 15 6.84 -5.75 -22.20
N ALA A 16 7.22 -5.39 -23.43
CA ALA A 16 8.16 -4.31 -23.68
C ALA A 16 7.62 -2.95 -23.20
N LEU A 17 6.35 -2.64 -23.49
CA LEU A 17 5.69 -1.42 -23.00
C LEU A 17 5.65 -1.38 -21.46
N LYS A 18 5.42 -2.53 -20.81
CA LYS A 18 5.47 -2.63 -19.35
C LYS A 18 6.88 -2.39 -18.81
N ALA A 19 7.90 -2.98 -19.45
CA ALA A 19 9.29 -2.82 -19.03
C ALA A 19 9.77 -1.36 -19.11
N VAL A 20 9.30 -0.58 -20.09
CA VAL A 20 9.67 0.84 -20.24
C VAL A 20 8.83 1.77 -19.35
N SER A 21 7.55 1.46 -19.16
CA SER A 21 6.64 2.31 -18.36
C SER A 21 6.88 2.21 -16.86
N VAL A 22 7.37 1.08 -16.35
CA VAL A 22 7.64 0.90 -14.91
C VAL A 22 8.76 1.84 -14.40
N PRO A 23 9.91 1.97 -15.06
CA PRO A 23 10.92 2.98 -14.71
C PRO A 23 10.39 4.42 -14.73
N ILE A 24 9.59 4.77 -15.74
CA ILE A 24 8.96 6.10 -15.84
C ILE A 24 8.02 6.32 -14.65
N LEU A 25 7.20 5.32 -14.32
CA LEU A 25 6.30 5.37 -13.17
C LEU A 25 7.08 5.49 -11.85
N PHE A 26 8.23 4.84 -11.74
CA PHE A 26 9.11 4.96 -10.57
C PHE A 26 9.66 6.39 -10.44
N LEU A 27 10.12 7.01 -11.53
CA LEU A 27 10.55 8.42 -11.52
C LEU A 27 9.42 9.38 -11.12
N ILE A 28 8.21 9.16 -11.64
CA ILE A 28 7.02 9.92 -11.23
C ILE A 28 6.74 9.72 -9.73
N THR A 29 6.95 8.52 -9.21
CA THR A 29 6.79 8.23 -7.79
C THR A 29 7.83 8.98 -6.94
N LEU A 30 9.09 9.06 -7.38
CA LEU A 30 10.11 9.84 -6.68
C LEU A 30 9.73 11.32 -6.60
N PHE A 31 9.21 11.89 -7.69
CA PHE A 31 8.68 13.26 -7.67
C PHE A 31 7.48 13.39 -6.71
N LEU A 32 6.57 12.42 -6.73
CA LEU A 32 5.42 12.40 -5.82
C LEU A 32 5.84 12.34 -4.34
N ILE A 33 6.90 11.61 -4.00
CA ILE A 33 7.44 11.55 -2.63
C ILE A 33 7.83 12.95 -2.15
N VAL A 34 8.51 13.75 -2.99
CA VAL A 34 8.89 15.13 -2.66
C VAL A 34 7.65 16.00 -2.43
N VAL A 35 6.62 15.85 -3.28
CA VAL A 35 5.35 16.58 -3.12
C VAL A 35 4.63 16.19 -1.83
N ILE A 36 4.58 14.89 -1.50
CA ILE A 36 3.97 14.40 -0.25
C ILE A 36 4.75 14.92 0.95
N TYR A 37 6.08 14.85 0.93
CA TYR A 37 6.95 15.36 1.99
C TYR A 37 6.67 16.83 2.31
N ILE A 38 6.66 17.70 1.29
CA ILE A 38 6.32 19.12 1.46
C ILE A 38 4.86 19.29 1.92
N GLY A 39 3.96 18.45 1.42
CA GLY A 39 2.54 18.44 1.79
C GLY A 39 2.30 18.08 3.25
N LEU A 40 3.05 17.14 3.82
CA LEU A 40 2.92 16.71 5.21
C LEU A 40 3.17 17.87 6.18
N TYR A 41 4.23 18.65 5.95
CA TYR A 41 4.50 19.87 6.72
C TYR A 41 3.33 20.87 6.65
N LYS A 42 2.76 21.09 5.47
CA LYS A 42 1.60 21.98 5.30
C LYS A 42 0.37 21.47 6.04
N ILE A 43 0.10 20.16 5.97
CA ILE A 43 -1.04 19.54 6.64
C ILE A 43 -0.92 19.73 8.16
N VAL A 44 0.25 19.45 8.74
CA VAL A 44 0.46 19.63 10.18
C VAL A 44 0.31 21.10 10.57
N ASN A 45 0.88 22.03 9.80
CA ASN A 45 0.74 23.47 10.05
C ASN A 45 -0.72 23.96 9.99
N VAL A 46 -1.53 23.40 9.10
CA VAL A 46 -2.96 23.75 8.99
C VAL A 46 -3.78 23.14 10.12
N MET A 47 -3.49 21.90 10.51
CA MET A 47 -4.26 21.23 11.57
C MET A 47 -3.93 21.78 12.95
N ASP A 48 -2.64 21.86 13.29
CA ASP A 48 -2.18 22.39 14.58
C ASP A 48 -0.68 22.67 14.56
N THR A 49 -0.30 23.95 14.44
CA THR A 49 1.10 24.38 14.53
C THR A 49 1.76 24.03 15.87
N LYS A 50 0.98 23.87 16.95
CA LYS A 50 1.48 23.49 18.27
C LYS A 50 1.85 22.01 18.39
N ALA A 51 1.53 21.21 17.38
CA ALA A 51 1.86 19.79 17.37
C ALA A 51 3.38 19.54 17.45
N TYR A 52 4.21 20.40 16.84
CA TYR A 52 5.66 20.26 16.90
C TYR A 52 6.20 20.46 18.32
N PHE A 53 5.70 21.46 19.04
CA PHE A 53 6.11 21.73 20.41
C PHE A 53 5.73 20.59 21.34
N ARG A 54 4.50 20.06 21.22
CA ARG A 54 4.08 18.88 21.98
C ARG A 54 4.92 17.66 21.64
N TYR A 55 5.21 17.41 20.36
CA TYR A 55 6.04 16.29 19.96
C TYR A 55 7.46 16.39 20.55
N ALA A 56 8.09 17.54 20.38
CA ALA A 56 9.47 17.75 20.79
C ALA A 56 9.64 17.84 22.32
N SER A 57 8.59 18.22 23.06
CA SER A 57 8.58 18.30 24.52
C SER A 57 7.99 17.08 25.23
N ASP A 58 7.74 15.95 24.55
CA ASP A 58 7.04 14.78 25.12
C ASP A 58 5.65 15.09 25.69
N GLY A 59 4.96 16.06 25.09
CA GLY A 59 3.63 16.51 25.49
C GLY A 59 3.62 17.45 26.68
N LYS A 60 4.78 17.82 27.22
CA LYS A 60 4.91 18.71 28.38
C LYS A 60 4.46 20.14 28.08
N PHE A 61 4.72 20.62 26.87
CA PHE A 61 4.46 22.00 26.49
C PHE A 61 3.74 22.13 25.14
N THR A 62 2.84 23.11 25.06
CA THR A 62 2.07 23.42 23.84
C THR A 62 2.61 24.62 23.06
N GLN A 63 3.67 25.25 23.57
CA GLN A 63 4.32 26.42 22.98
C GLN A 63 5.83 26.28 23.13
N ASP A 64 6.59 27.15 22.46
CA ASP A 64 8.05 27.15 22.57
C ASP A 64 8.51 27.81 23.87
N ILE A 65 8.55 27.00 24.93
CA ILE A 65 9.06 27.43 26.24
C ILE A 65 10.58 27.55 26.22
N TYR A 66 11.28 26.88 25.30
CA TYR A 66 12.73 26.74 25.35
C TYR A 66 13.49 27.90 24.71
N PHE A 67 12.91 28.55 23.69
CA PHE A 67 13.58 29.63 22.97
C PHE A 67 12.76 30.92 22.94
N GLU A 68 11.62 30.95 22.25
CA GLU A 68 10.82 32.17 22.05
C GLU A 68 10.34 32.78 23.38
N GLU A 69 9.68 31.99 24.23
CA GLU A 69 9.19 32.47 25.54
C GLU A 69 10.34 32.78 26.51
N ALA A 70 11.46 32.06 26.41
CA ALA A 70 12.64 32.32 27.24
C ALA A 70 13.26 33.68 26.90
N GLU A 71 13.34 34.01 25.61
CA GLU A 71 13.83 35.30 25.14
C GLU A 71 12.89 36.45 25.54
N GLU A 72 11.57 36.26 25.39
CA GLU A 72 10.57 37.26 25.80
C GLU A 72 10.65 37.59 27.30
N LYS A 73 11.04 36.61 28.14
CA LYS A 73 11.23 36.82 29.59
C LYS A 73 12.64 37.29 29.96
N GLY A 74 13.48 37.61 28.98
CA GLY A 74 14.81 38.19 29.21
C GLY A 74 15.88 37.18 29.63
N ALA A 75 15.73 35.90 29.27
CA ALA A 75 16.72 34.87 29.58
C ALA A 75 17.95 34.88 28.65
N GLU A 76 17.95 35.72 27.60
CA GLU A 76 19.06 35.93 26.66
C GLU A 76 19.64 34.61 26.09
N ILE A 77 18.75 33.72 25.65
CA ILE A 77 19.18 32.40 25.15
C ILE A 77 19.84 32.53 23.79
N TYR A 78 19.37 33.42 22.91
CA TYR A 78 19.97 33.56 21.58
C TYR A 78 21.40 34.13 21.61
N SER A 79 21.73 35.00 22.58
CA SER A 79 23.11 35.47 22.77
C SER A 79 24.01 34.33 23.22
N THR A 80 23.51 33.46 24.10
CA THR A 80 24.21 32.26 24.56
C THR A 80 24.48 31.28 23.40
N LEU A 81 23.50 31.08 22.51
CA LEU A 81 23.67 30.25 21.30
C LEU A 81 24.64 30.87 20.30
N GLY A 82 24.72 32.20 20.21
CA GLY A 82 25.68 32.92 19.38
C GLY A 82 27.14 32.62 19.74
N ASN A 83 27.43 32.33 21.00
CA ASN A 83 28.79 31.92 21.43
C ASN A 83 29.16 30.49 20.97
N VAL A 84 28.16 29.68 20.59
CA VAL A 84 28.34 28.29 20.18
C VAL A 84 28.59 28.15 18.67
N ILE A 85 28.08 29.09 17.87
CA ILE A 85 28.24 29.09 16.41
C ILE A 85 29.21 30.22 16.00
N PRO A 86 30.38 29.92 15.40
CA PRO A 86 31.22 30.97 14.82
C PRO A 86 30.48 31.66 13.67
N ASP A 87 30.56 32.99 13.56
CA ASP A 87 29.89 33.92 12.59
C ASP A 87 29.58 33.32 11.20
N ALA A 88 28.61 32.41 11.13
CA ALA A 88 28.22 31.69 9.94
C ALA A 88 26.71 31.83 9.78
N VAL A 89 26.34 32.16 8.54
CA VAL A 89 24.98 32.35 8.04
C VAL A 89 23.98 31.48 8.78
N ILE A 90 23.14 32.10 9.60
CA ILE A 90 22.06 31.42 10.33
C ILE A 90 21.17 30.73 9.29
N PRO A 91 21.05 29.39 9.30
CA PRO A 91 20.22 28.70 8.35
C PRO A 91 18.76 29.16 8.44
N PRO A 92 18.02 29.24 7.32
CA PRO A 92 16.65 29.72 7.33
C PRO A 92 15.67 28.76 8.02
N ARG A 93 16.08 27.50 8.28
CA ARG A 93 15.27 26.46 8.92
C ARG A 93 15.79 26.13 10.31
N ILE A 94 14.88 26.07 11.28
CA ILE A 94 15.20 25.77 12.68
C ILE A 94 15.84 24.38 12.85
N GLN A 95 15.44 23.40 12.02
CA GLN A 95 16.03 22.06 12.01
C GLN A 95 17.53 22.09 11.65
N GLU A 96 17.90 22.87 10.64
CA GLU A 96 19.30 23.01 10.21
C GLU A 96 20.12 23.75 11.27
N HIS A 97 19.54 24.79 11.85
CA HIS A 97 20.17 25.54 12.94
C HIS A 97 20.44 24.65 14.17
N PHE A 98 19.45 23.89 14.61
CA PHE A 98 19.62 22.93 15.72
C PHE A 98 20.60 21.81 15.38
N LYS A 99 20.63 21.35 14.13
CA LYS A 99 21.58 20.32 13.68
C LYS A 99 23.03 20.82 13.82
N ILE A 100 23.31 22.09 13.50
CA ILE A 100 24.62 22.71 13.68
C ILE A 100 24.97 22.82 15.17
N LEU A 101 24.07 23.37 15.98
CA LEU A 101 24.29 23.52 17.43
C LEU A 101 24.59 22.18 18.12
N LEU A 102 23.91 21.12 17.70
CA LEU A 102 24.08 19.78 18.27
C LEU A 102 25.36 19.06 17.83
N GLN A 103 26.12 19.56 16.85
CA GLN A 103 27.40 18.96 16.45
C GLN A 103 28.39 18.90 17.62
N ASN A 104 28.37 19.90 18.49
CA ASN A 104 29.15 19.91 19.72
C ASN A 104 28.23 19.99 20.95
N GLU A 105 27.39 18.96 21.13
CA GLU A 105 26.39 18.88 22.21
C GLU A 105 26.98 19.17 23.60
N LYS A 106 28.21 18.71 23.87
CA LYS A 106 28.86 18.93 25.17
C LYS A 106 29.13 20.41 25.40
N PHE A 107 29.75 21.09 24.44
CA PHE A 107 30.03 22.52 24.53
C PHE A 107 28.74 23.35 24.60
N LEU A 108 27.74 23.01 23.78
CA LEU A 108 26.41 23.64 23.84
C LEU A 108 25.81 23.56 25.25
N LYS A 109 25.81 22.36 25.85
CA LYS A 109 25.33 22.19 27.23
C LYS A 109 26.11 23.02 28.23
N GLU A 110 27.44 23.09 28.10
CA GLU A 110 28.28 23.87 29.00
C GLU A 110 27.94 25.38 28.90
N GLU A 111 27.80 25.92 27.70
CA GLU A 111 27.42 27.33 27.50
C GLU A 111 26.02 27.63 28.03
N MET A 112 25.03 26.77 27.77
CA MET A 112 23.67 26.95 28.29
C MET A 112 23.61 26.90 29.82
N ASN A 113 24.43 26.06 30.46
CA ASN A 113 24.50 25.98 31.93
C ASN A 113 25.23 27.17 32.57
N LYS A 114 26.05 27.92 31.83
CA LYS A 114 26.69 29.16 32.32
C LYS A 114 25.73 30.34 32.36
N ASN A 115 24.65 30.30 31.58
CA ASN A 115 23.61 31.32 31.61
C ASN A 115 22.65 31.07 32.78
N ASN A 116 22.95 31.69 33.93
CA ASN A 116 22.12 31.57 35.15
C ASN A 116 20.67 32.01 34.92
N GLY A 117 20.43 33.09 34.16
CA GLY A 117 19.07 33.57 33.87
C GLY A 117 18.24 32.54 33.11
N TYR A 118 18.86 31.87 32.13
CA TYR A 118 18.22 30.78 31.40
C TYR A 118 18.00 29.53 32.25
N VAL A 119 18.97 29.15 33.08
CA VAL A 119 18.82 27.99 33.98
C VAL A 119 17.71 28.22 35.01
N GLU A 120 17.64 29.41 35.60
CA GLU A 120 16.57 29.79 36.54
C GLU A 120 15.20 29.82 35.84
N TYR A 121 15.13 30.39 34.64
CA TYR A 121 13.92 30.37 33.82
C TYR A 121 13.45 28.94 33.53
N LEU A 122 14.35 28.04 33.12
CA LEU A 122 14.00 26.64 32.86
C LEU A 122 13.50 25.96 34.13
N ALA A 123 14.17 26.17 35.26
CA ALA A 123 13.76 25.62 36.54
C ALA A 123 12.35 26.11 36.94
N SER A 124 12.03 27.38 36.70
CA SER A 124 10.68 27.94 36.96
C SER A 124 9.58 27.28 36.10
N ASN A 125 9.94 26.73 34.94
CA ASN A 125 9.07 25.97 34.06
C ASN A 125 9.18 24.44 34.25
N ASN A 126 9.79 23.99 35.37
CA ASN A 126 10.08 22.58 35.66
C ASN A 126 10.91 21.87 34.58
N ALA A 127 11.76 22.59 33.85
CA ALA A 127 12.58 22.09 32.76
C ALA A 127 14.08 22.23 33.05
N THR A 128 14.91 21.56 32.25
CA THR A 128 16.37 21.56 32.37
C THR A 128 17.04 21.71 31.01
N VAL A 129 18.34 22.05 31.00
CA VAL A 129 19.13 22.11 29.76
C VAL A 129 19.11 20.76 29.02
N ASN A 130 19.04 19.63 29.74
CA ASN A 130 18.91 18.32 29.10
C ASN A 130 17.59 18.15 28.34
N ASP A 131 16.50 18.74 28.86
CA ASP A 131 15.21 18.73 28.17
C ASP A 131 15.27 19.56 26.88
N VAL A 132 15.97 20.71 26.90
CA VAL A 132 16.22 21.54 25.70
C VAL A 132 16.98 20.75 24.64
N ILE A 133 18.03 20.03 25.04
CA ILE A 133 18.82 19.22 24.11
C ILE A 133 17.99 18.07 23.53
N SER A 134 17.15 17.43 24.33
CA SER A 134 16.21 16.41 23.86
C SER A 134 15.22 17.00 22.85
N TYR A 135 14.67 18.18 23.16
CA TYR A 135 13.78 18.94 22.29
C TYR A 135 14.43 19.26 20.94
N MET A 136 15.64 19.82 20.93
CA MET A 136 16.39 20.12 19.70
C MET A 136 16.62 18.86 18.87
N LYS A 137 17.04 17.75 19.50
CA LYS A 137 17.26 16.47 18.80
C LYS A 137 15.99 15.95 18.13
N LYS A 138 14.83 16.13 18.75
CA LYS A 138 13.54 15.72 18.17
C LYS A 138 13.10 16.62 17.03
N ILE A 139 13.29 17.93 17.16
CA ILE A 139 13.02 18.87 16.06
C ILE A 139 13.90 18.55 14.84
N VAL A 140 15.19 18.25 15.03
CA VAL A 140 16.09 17.83 13.93
C VAL A 140 15.59 16.54 13.25
N LYS A 141 15.04 15.59 14.01
CA LYS A 141 14.51 14.33 13.47
C LYS A 141 13.19 14.47 12.72
N LEU A 142 12.50 15.62 12.77
CA LEU A 142 11.23 15.80 12.07
C LEU A 142 11.37 15.65 10.55
N ASP A 143 12.47 16.14 9.98
CA ASP A 143 12.74 16.00 8.53
C ASP A 143 12.81 14.53 8.14
N ASP A 144 13.56 13.72 8.88
CA ASP A 144 13.67 12.28 8.64
C ASP A 144 12.33 11.57 8.80
N ILE A 145 11.52 11.94 9.80
CA ILE A 145 10.21 11.35 10.06
C ILE A 145 9.24 11.64 8.91
N PHE A 146 9.15 12.90 8.48
CA PHE A 146 8.26 13.26 7.38
C PHE A 146 8.75 12.73 6.04
N LEU A 147 10.06 12.68 5.82
CA LEU A 147 10.64 12.06 4.64
C LEU A 147 10.32 10.56 4.62
N TYR A 148 10.51 9.85 5.73
CA TYR A 148 10.16 8.44 5.87
C TYR A 148 8.67 8.20 5.58
N ALA A 149 7.78 9.02 6.15
CA ALA A 149 6.34 8.96 5.90
C ALA A 149 6.01 9.21 4.42
N GLY A 150 6.67 10.20 3.80
CA GLY A 150 6.52 10.52 2.38
C GLY A 150 6.96 9.36 1.48
N ILE A 151 8.11 8.75 1.76
CA ILE A 151 8.61 7.57 1.04
C ILE A 151 7.63 6.41 1.20
N TYR A 152 7.18 6.13 2.42
CA TYR A 152 6.22 5.06 2.70
C TYR A 152 4.94 5.21 1.85
N VAL A 153 4.32 6.39 1.87
CA VAL A 153 3.09 6.64 1.10
C VAL A 153 3.36 6.55 -0.41
N GLY A 154 4.45 7.15 -0.90
CA GLY A 154 4.82 7.10 -2.31
C GLY A 154 5.05 5.66 -2.80
N MET A 155 5.82 4.87 -2.05
CA MET A 155 6.10 3.47 -2.39
C MET A 155 4.84 2.61 -2.31
N LEU A 156 3.93 2.87 -1.36
CA LEU A 156 2.64 2.19 -1.30
C LEU A 156 1.81 2.47 -2.57
N ILE A 157 1.72 3.73 -3.00
CA ILE A 157 1.02 4.12 -4.24
C ILE A 157 1.66 3.42 -5.44
N PHE A 158 2.98 3.37 -5.51
CA PHE A 158 3.71 2.68 -6.58
C PHE A 158 3.39 1.18 -6.61
N ILE A 159 3.47 0.49 -5.46
CA ILE A 159 3.15 -0.93 -5.33
C ILE A 159 1.70 -1.21 -5.73
N LEU A 160 0.75 -0.40 -5.27
CA LEU A 160 -0.66 -0.52 -5.64
C LEU A 160 -0.86 -0.31 -7.15
N THR A 161 -0.14 0.63 -7.76
CA THR A 161 -0.19 0.87 -9.21
C THR A 161 0.34 -0.34 -9.98
N LEU A 162 1.46 -0.93 -9.56
CA LEU A 162 1.98 -2.18 -10.12
C LEU A 162 0.99 -3.34 -9.96
N TYR A 163 0.31 -3.42 -8.82
CA TYR A 163 -0.70 -4.44 -8.57
C TYR A 163 -1.92 -4.28 -9.48
N PHE A 164 -2.54 -3.10 -9.52
CA PHE A 164 -3.79 -2.89 -10.25
C PHE A 164 -3.60 -2.78 -11.76
N LEU A 165 -2.61 -2.01 -12.24
CA LEU A 165 -2.40 -1.79 -13.68
C LEU A 165 -1.62 -2.95 -14.32
N TYR A 166 -0.56 -3.42 -13.67
CA TYR A 166 0.35 -4.40 -14.27
C TYR A 166 0.01 -5.85 -13.92
N LYS A 167 -0.83 -6.07 -12.90
CA LYS A 167 -1.21 -7.39 -12.36
C LYS A 167 0.00 -8.20 -11.88
N TRP A 168 1.01 -7.51 -11.35
CA TRP A 168 2.30 -8.07 -10.93
C TRP A 168 2.29 -8.69 -9.53
N ARG A 169 1.20 -9.36 -9.16
CA ARG A 169 1.01 -9.89 -7.80
C ARG A 169 2.17 -10.77 -7.33
N ILE A 170 2.52 -11.83 -8.05
CA ILE A 170 3.56 -12.79 -7.64
C ILE A 170 4.93 -12.10 -7.50
N GLY A 171 5.29 -11.23 -8.45
CA GLY A 171 6.54 -10.49 -8.40
C GLY A 171 6.65 -9.58 -7.17
N LEU A 172 5.55 -8.91 -6.80
CA LEU A 172 5.48 -8.10 -5.59
C LEU A 172 5.68 -8.93 -4.32
N PHE A 173 5.11 -10.13 -4.22
CA PHE A 173 5.34 -11.02 -3.07
C PHE A 173 6.80 -11.46 -2.95
N ILE A 174 7.43 -11.87 -4.06
CA ILE A 174 8.83 -12.28 -4.07
C ILE A 174 9.72 -11.10 -3.66
N PHE A 175 9.52 -9.93 -4.27
CA PHE A 175 10.25 -8.72 -3.92
C PHE A 175 10.10 -8.36 -2.43
N SER A 176 8.88 -8.41 -1.91
CA SER A 176 8.60 -8.13 -0.49
C SER A 176 9.31 -9.12 0.43
N GLY A 177 9.32 -10.42 0.08
CA GLY A 177 10.01 -11.46 0.84
C GLY A 177 11.53 -11.25 0.87
N ILE A 178 12.14 -10.91 -0.27
CA ILE A 178 13.56 -10.58 -0.36
C ILE A 178 13.88 -9.33 0.48
N LEU A 179 13.10 -8.27 0.32
CA LEU A 179 13.29 -7.02 1.05
C LEU A 179 13.17 -7.23 2.57
N TYR A 180 12.17 -8.00 3.01
CA TYR A 180 11.99 -8.36 4.41
C TYR A 180 13.18 -9.16 4.93
N PHE A 181 13.61 -10.19 4.20
CA PHE A 181 14.77 -11.01 4.55
C PHE A 181 16.02 -10.16 4.75
N ILE A 182 16.35 -9.30 3.78
CA ILE A 182 17.52 -8.41 3.84
C ILE A 182 17.50 -7.55 5.11
N LEU A 183 16.38 -6.90 5.40
CA LEU A 183 16.26 -6.00 6.56
C LEU A 183 16.26 -6.74 7.91
N VAL A 184 15.75 -7.97 7.95
CA VAL A 184 15.80 -8.79 9.16
C VAL A 184 17.23 -9.29 9.41
N VAL A 185 17.92 -9.76 8.38
CA VAL A 185 19.35 -10.14 8.51
C VAL A 185 20.18 -8.95 8.96
N ASP A 186 19.94 -7.78 8.37
CA ASP A 186 20.62 -6.55 8.77
C ASP A 186 20.39 -6.18 10.23
N SER A 187 19.14 -6.30 10.70
CA SER A 187 18.82 -6.10 12.11
C SER A 187 19.54 -7.08 13.04
N PHE A 188 19.69 -8.35 12.65
CA PHE A 188 20.46 -9.34 13.45
C PHE A 188 21.96 -9.05 13.45
N MET A 189 22.47 -8.41 12.41
CA MET A 189 23.87 -8.03 12.27
C MET A 189 24.14 -6.59 12.71
N ALA A 190 23.20 -5.94 13.41
CA ALA A 190 23.33 -4.57 13.90
C ALA A 190 23.71 -3.54 12.81
N GLY A 191 23.22 -3.72 11.57
CA GLY A 191 23.47 -2.80 10.44
C GLY A 191 24.71 -3.13 9.59
N ILE A 192 25.58 -4.02 10.07
CA ILE A 192 26.84 -4.36 9.37
C ILE A 192 26.57 -5.03 8.01
N PHE A 193 25.45 -5.75 7.90
CA PHE A 193 25.11 -6.46 6.67
C PHE A 193 24.88 -5.50 5.52
N LEU A 194 23.99 -4.52 5.68
CA LEU A 194 23.76 -3.49 4.66
C LEU A 194 25.04 -2.66 4.44
N ASP A 195 25.70 -2.21 5.51
CA ASP A 195 26.93 -1.43 5.39
C ASP A 195 28.01 -2.11 4.53
N SER A 196 28.10 -3.45 4.56
CA SER A 196 29.04 -4.20 3.70
C SER A 196 28.79 -4.04 2.19
N PHE A 197 27.55 -3.73 1.79
CA PHE A 197 27.20 -3.46 0.40
C PHE A 197 27.54 -2.04 -0.05
N PHE A 198 27.99 -1.14 0.85
CA PHE A 198 28.37 0.22 0.47
C PHE A 198 29.44 0.24 -0.63
N LEU A 199 30.49 -0.59 -0.50
CA LEU A 199 31.54 -0.68 -1.51
C LEU A 199 31.01 -1.21 -2.85
N SER A 200 30.10 -2.17 -2.83
CA SER A 200 29.44 -2.67 -4.04
C SER A 200 28.56 -1.60 -4.69
N PHE A 201 27.85 -0.82 -3.87
CA PHE A 201 27.03 0.30 -4.34
C PHE A 201 27.89 1.40 -4.98
N GLN A 202 29.02 1.75 -4.36
CA GLN A 202 29.97 2.71 -4.88
C GLN A 202 30.60 2.24 -6.19
N SER A 203 30.96 0.94 -6.28
CA SER A 203 31.47 0.34 -7.51
C SER A 203 30.45 0.39 -8.65
N LEU A 204 29.18 0.10 -8.36
CA LEU A 204 28.09 0.20 -9.34
C LEU A 204 27.91 1.64 -9.84
N ASN A 205 27.92 2.62 -8.93
CA ASN A 205 27.80 4.03 -9.26
C ASN A 205 28.95 4.49 -10.16
N ASN A 206 30.19 4.11 -9.82
CA ASN A 206 31.37 4.42 -10.61
C ASN A 206 31.31 3.79 -12.01
N PHE A 207 30.80 2.56 -12.11
CA PHE A 207 30.59 1.89 -13.40
C PHE A 207 29.55 2.62 -14.27
N LEU A 208 28.43 3.05 -13.68
CA LEU A 208 27.40 3.83 -14.39
C LEU A 208 27.94 5.18 -14.87
N ASN A 209 28.68 5.89 -14.01
CA ASN A 209 29.32 7.16 -14.36
C ASN A 209 30.33 7.00 -15.51
N HIS A 210 31.05 5.88 -15.54
CA HIS A 210 31.97 5.58 -16.64
C HIS A 210 31.24 5.33 -17.97
N LEU A 211 30.08 4.68 -17.94
CA LEU A 211 29.25 4.45 -19.12
C LEU A 211 28.63 5.75 -19.69
N GLU A 212 28.34 6.74 -18.84
CA GLU A 212 27.78 8.03 -19.26
C GLU A 212 28.84 9.02 -19.78
N GLY A 213 30.13 8.65 -19.78
CA GLY A 213 31.20 9.50 -20.29
C GLY A 213 31.51 10.75 -19.44
N ASN A 214 30.85 10.91 -18.29
CA ASN A 214 31.06 12.00 -17.36
C ASN A 214 32.14 11.62 -16.34
N GLY A 215 33.39 12.02 -16.61
CA GLY A 215 34.54 11.86 -15.70
C GLY A 215 34.41 12.60 -14.35
N ASN A 216 33.35 13.38 -14.16
CA ASN A 216 33.00 14.09 -12.92
C ASN A 216 31.69 13.54 -12.32
N GLY A 217 31.55 12.22 -12.27
CA GLY A 217 30.39 11.59 -11.64
C GLY A 217 30.27 11.96 -10.16
N TYR A 218 29.06 12.25 -9.69
CA TYR A 218 28.79 12.49 -8.28
C TYR A 218 29.20 11.24 -7.50
N LEU A 219 30.25 11.35 -6.68
CA LEU A 219 30.62 10.30 -5.75
C LEU A 219 29.52 10.24 -4.70
N VAL A 220 28.68 9.21 -4.75
CA VAL A 220 27.69 8.94 -3.71
C VAL A 220 28.43 8.89 -2.38
N SER A 221 28.05 9.79 -1.48
CA SER A 221 28.63 9.84 -0.14
C SER A 221 28.09 8.69 0.71
N TYR A 222 28.79 8.34 1.77
CA TYR A 222 28.27 7.37 2.74
C TYR A 222 26.96 7.86 3.39
N ASP A 223 26.79 9.18 3.55
CA ASP A 223 25.55 9.75 4.07
C ASP A 223 24.36 9.54 3.13
N ASP A 224 24.57 9.63 1.81
CA ASP A 224 23.53 9.32 0.82
C ASP A 224 23.13 7.83 0.88
N TYR A 225 24.12 6.95 1.06
CA TYR A 225 23.89 5.51 1.25
C TYR A 225 23.10 5.24 2.54
N LEU A 226 23.46 5.92 3.63
CA LEU A 226 22.74 5.83 4.90
C LEU A 226 21.29 6.29 4.78
N MET A 227 21.02 7.34 4.01
CA MET A 227 19.64 7.78 3.74
C MET A 227 18.85 6.67 3.02
N LEU A 228 19.44 6.01 2.03
CA LEU A 228 18.81 4.89 1.34
C LEU A 228 18.56 3.71 2.29
N SER A 229 19.56 3.30 3.06
CA SER A 229 19.49 2.12 3.92
C SER A 229 18.59 2.31 5.14
N LYS A 230 18.59 3.51 5.74
CA LYS A 230 17.83 3.81 6.97
C LYS A 230 16.42 4.34 6.70
N ASN A 231 16.20 5.07 5.60
CA ASN A 231 14.89 5.65 5.32
C ASN A 231 14.17 4.92 4.18
N VAL A 232 14.82 4.74 3.02
CA VAL A 232 14.13 4.24 1.81
C VAL A 232 13.78 2.75 1.91
N LEU A 233 14.75 1.89 2.23
CA LEU A 233 14.51 0.44 2.31
C LEU A 233 13.46 0.08 3.37
N PRO A 234 13.53 0.61 4.62
CA PRO A 234 12.55 0.24 5.64
C PRO A 234 11.16 0.81 5.32
N ALA A 235 11.05 2.03 4.79
CA ALA A 235 9.76 2.57 4.35
C ALA A 235 9.13 1.73 3.22
N THR A 236 9.96 1.26 2.27
CA THR A 236 9.52 0.37 1.20
C THR A 236 9.04 -0.98 1.74
N ARG A 237 9.70 -1.51 2.78
CA ARG A 237 9.27 -2.74 3.48
C ARG A 237 7.90 -2.55 4.11
N GLU A 238 7.68 -1.48 4.84
CA GLU A 238 6.38 -1.20 5.46
C GLU A 238 5.27 -1.03 4.41
N ALA A 239 5.57 -0.37 3.30
CA ALA A 239 4.64 -0.24 2.18
C ALA A 239 4.29 -1.61 1.57
N ALA A 240 5.28 -2.48 1.39
CA ALA A 240 5.11 -3.83 0.89
C ALA A 240 4.28 -4.71 1.85
N LEU A 241 4.54 -4.64 3.16
CA LEU A 241 3.76 -5.35 4.19
C LEU A 241 2.30 -4.87 4.21
N THR A 242 2.08 -3.56 4.13
CA THR A 242 0.74 -2.97 4.04
C THR A 242 -0.01 -3.50 2.82
N PHE A 243 0.66 -3.56 1.66
CA PHE A 243 0.10 -4.18 0.47
C PHE A 243 -0.29 -5.66 0.70
N ILE A 244 0.58 -6.46 1.32
CA ILE A 244 0.31 -7.88 1.61
C ILE A 244 -0.93 -8.03 2.51
N ILE A 245 -1.06 -7.20 3.55
CA ILE A 245 -2.23 -7.21 4.44
C ILE A 245 -3.50 -6.91 3.64
N VAL A 246 -3.49 -5.83 2.84
CA VAL A 246 -4.65 -5.43 2.02
C VAL A 246 -5.00 -6.52 0.99
N ASP A 247 -4.02 -7.08 0.28
CA ASP A 247 -4.24 -8.14 -0.72
C ASP A 247 -4.84 -9.40 -0.08
N THR A 248 -4.37 -9.76 1.12
CA THR A 248 -4.87 -10.91 1.89
C THR A 248 -6.32 -10.71 2.32
N VAL A 249 -6.67 -9.53 2.83
CA VAL A 249 -8.06 -9.19 3.19
C VAL A 249 -8.97 -9.25 1.96
N VAL A 250 -8.54 -8.63 0.85
CA VAL A 250 -9.30 -8.61 -0.41
C VAL A 250 -9.51 -10.02 -0.95
N GLN A 251 -8.52 -10.90 -0.84
CA GLN A 251 -8.66 -12.30 -1.26
C GLN A 251 -9.56 -13.11 -0.35
N SER A 252 -9.41 -12.98 0.96
CA SER A 252 -10.29 -13.63 1.92
C SER A 252 -11.76 -13.27 1.64
N MET A 253 -12.04 -11.99 1.35
CA MET A 253 -13.38 -11.55 0.94
C MET A 253 -13.85 -12.17 -0.39
N LYS A 254 -12.97 -12.27 -1.39
CA LYS A 254 -13.29 -12.91 -2.68
C LYS A 254 -13.57 -14.41 -2.52
N ASP A 255 -12.75 -15.10 -1.74
CA ASP A 255 -12.88 -16.54 -1.49
C ASP A 255 -14.14 -16.85 -0.67
N SER A 256 -14.44 -16.03 0.35
CA SER A 256 -15.69 -16.14 1.10
C SER A 256 -16.92 -15.97 0.20
N LYS A 257 -16.93 -14.96 -0.69
CA LYS A 257 -17.99 -14.78 -1.69
C LYS A 257 -18.11 -15.98 -2.63
N LYS A 258 -16.98 -16.53 -3.11
CA LYS A 258 -16.94 -17.70 -3.98
C LYS A 258 -17.50 -18.95 -3.27
N ARG A 259 -17.11 -19.20 -2.02
CA ARG A 259 -17.64 -20.30 -1.20
C ARG A 259 -19.14 -20.18 -0.97
N LYS A 260 -19.64 -18.99 -0.58
CA LYS A 260 -21.07 -18.76 -0.37
C LYS A 260 -21.88 -19.01 -1.64
N ARG A 261 -21.38 -18.59 -2.80
CA ARG A 261 -22.02 -18.84 -4.10
C ARG A 261 -22.00 -20.32 -4.49
N SER A 262 -20.88 -21.01 -4.29
CA SER A 262 -20.78 -22.44 -4.55
C SER A 262 -21.75 -23.24 -3.67
N SER A 263 -21.90 -22.85 -2.39
CA SER A 263 -22.88 -23.45 -1.49
C SER A 263 -24.32 -23.20 -1.94
N LYS A 264 -24.66 -21.97 -2.36
CA LYS A 264 -25.98 -21.66 -2.95
C LYS A 264 -26.26 -22.46 -4.22
N PHE A 265 -25.27 -22.58 -5.10
CA PHE A 265 -25.38 -23.41 -6.31
C PHE A 265 -25.68 -24.86 -5.95
N LEU A 266 -24.96 -25.42 -4.98
CA LEU A 266 -25.12 -26.82 -4.56
C LEU A 266 -26.53 -27.07 -4.01
N ALA A 267 -27.04 -26.17 -3.16
CA ALA A 267 -28.44 -26.23 -2.69
C ALA A 267 -29.43 -26.21 -3.87
N SER A 268 -29.24 -25.28 -4.82
CA SER A 268 -30.12 -25.13 -5.99
C SER A 268 -30.05 -26.35 -6.93
N TYR A 269 -28.88 -26.99 -7.05
CA TYR A 269 -28.69 -28.21 -7.83
C TYR A 269 -29.40 -29.41 -7.19
N CYS A 270 -29.36 -29.54 -5.86
CA CYS A 270 -30.12 -30.57 -5.16
C CYS A 270 -31.65 -30.33 -5.26
N GLU A 271 -32.09 -29.08 -5.13
CA GLU A 271 -33.49 -28.68 -5.32
C GLU A 271 -34.00 -28.98 -6.74
N LEU A 272 -33.13 -28.80 -7.75
CA LEU A 272 -33.42 -29.15 -9.13
C LEU A 272 -33.71 -30.66 -9.27
N GLU A 273 -32.89 -31.51 -8.65
CA GLU A 273 -33.09 -32.96 -8.70
C GLU A 273 -34.35 -33.41 -7.97
N PHE A 274 -34.63 -32.83 -6.80
CA PHE A 274 -35.88 -33.07 -6.07
C PHE A 274 -37.11 -32.63 -6.88
N THR A 275 -37.05 -31.44 -7.48
CA THR A 275 -38.15 -30.88 -8.29
C THR A 275 -38.41 -31.74 -9.52
N LEU A 276 -37.37 -32.22 -10.20
CA LEU A 276 -37.51 -33.15 -11.34
C LEU A 276 -38.21 -34.46 -10.93
N ASN A 277 -37.80 -35.05 -9.79
CA ASN A 277 -38.43 -36.26 -9.27
C ASN A 277 -39.91 -36.03 -8.87
N PHE A 278 -40.22 -34.88 -8.28
CA PHE A 278 -41.59 -34.50 -7.91
C PHE A 278 -42.46 -34.29 -9.16
N LEU A 279 -41.98 -33.54 -10.15
CA LEU A 279 -42.70 -33.29 -11.40
C LEU A 279 -43.01 -34.59 -12.16
N LYS A 280 -42.08 -35.57 -12.14
CA LYS A 280 -42.28 -36.89 -12.76
C LYS A 280 -43.46 -37.68 -12.16
N GLN A 281 -43.79 -37.44 -10.89
CA GLN A 281 -44.89 -38.13 -10.21
C GLN A 281 -46.25 -37.47 -10.46
N MET A 282 -46.27 -36.23 -10.93
CA MET A 282 -47.52 -35.52 -11.21
C MET A 282 -48.12 -35.96 -12.56
N LYS A 283 -49.37 -36.40 -12.54
CA LYS A 283 -50.13 -36.78 -13.74
C LYS A 283 -51.17 -35.70 -14.08
N GLY A 284 -51.28 -35.36 -15.37
CA GLY A 284 -52.31 -34.47 -15.92
C GLY A 284 -51.78 -33.16 -16.52
N ASN A 285 -52.63 -32.44 -17.28
CA ASN A 285 -52.34 -31.13 -17.88
C ASN A 285 -52.42 -29.99 -16.83
N LEU A 286 -51.72 -30.16 -15.71
CA LEU A 286 -51.60 -29.13 -14.70
C LEU A 286 -50.74 -27.98 -15.24
N VAL A 287 -51.22 -26.76 -15.01
CA VAL A 287 -50.55 -25.54 -15.45
C VAL A 287 -49.91 -24.89 -14.23
N ILE A 288 -48.59 -24.79 -14.24
CA ILE A 288 -47.84 -24.18 -13.14
C ILE A 288 -47.78 -22.67 -13.37
N THR A 289 -48.27 -21.91 -12.41
CA THR A 289 -48.28 -20.44 -12.44
C THR A 289 -47.10 -19.83 -11.70
N ASN A 290 -46.37 -20.60 -10.88
CA ASN A 290 -45.19 -20.09 -10.17
C ASN A 290 -44.18 -21.21 -9.83
N LEU A 291 -42.95 -21.09 -10.34
CA LEU A 291 -41.81 -21.89 -9.88
C LEU A 291 -41.14 -21.16 -8.72
N LYS A 292 -41.42 -21.59 -7.49
CA LYS A 292 -40.65 -21.15 -6.32
C LYS A 292 -39.64 -22.18 -5.82
N THR A 293 -39.57 -23.36 -6.42
CA THR A 293 -38.85 -24.50 -5.83
C THR A 293 -37.40 -24.66 -6.26
N VAL A 294 -36.95 -23.98 -7.32
CA VAL A 294 -35.55 -24.05 -7.77
C VAL A 294 -35.02 -22.64 -7.99
N ASP A 295 -33.96 -22.26 -7.29
CA ASP A 295 -33.25 -21.00 -7.53
C ASP A 295 -32.38 -21.10 -8.80
N LEU A 296 -33.04 -20.90 -9.96
CA LEU A 296 -32.39 -20.87 -11.26
C LEU A 296 -31.42 -19.69 -11.42
N GLU A 297 -31.55 -18.63 -10.61
CA GLU A 297 -30.61 -17.50 -10.64
C GLU A 297 -29.26 -17.89 -10.04
N ALA A 298 -29.25 -18.65 -8.95
CA ALA A 298 -28.02 -19.19 -8.38
C ALA A 298 -27.27 -20.10 -9.37
N ILE A 299 -28.00 -20.95 -10.11
CA ILE A 299 -27.43 -21.77 -11.20
C ILE A 299 -26.86 -20.88 -12.30
N TYR A 300 -27.63 -19.91 -12.77
CA TYR A 300 -27.22 -18.99 -13.83
C TYR A 300 -25.92 -18.23 -13.48
N TYR A 301 -25.86 -17.60 -12.30
CA TYR A 301 -24.71 -16.80 -11.90
C TYR A 301 -23.45 -17.64 -11.73
N PHE A 302 -23.58 -18.86 -11.20
CA PHE A 302 -22.46 -19.78 -11.06
C PHE A 302 -21.90 -20.22 -12.43
N CYS A 303 -22.77 -20.62 -13.36
CA CYS A 303 -22.34 -21.04 -14.69
C CYS A 303 -21.69 -19.88 -15.48
N LYS A 304 -22.20 -18.66 -15.34
CA LYS A 304 -21.68 -17.46 -16.01
C LYS A 304 -20.26 -17.07 -15.60
N GLU A 305 -19.86 -17.37 -14.37
CA GLU A 305 -18.50 -17.07 -13.88
C GLU A 305 -17.47 -18.12 -14.33
N ASN A 306 -17.89 -19.37 -14.55
CA ASN A 306 -17.03 -20.47 -14.93
C ASN A 306 -17.01 -20.68 -16.46
N LYS A 307 -16.56 -19.64 -17.18
CA LYS A 307 -16.56 -19.60 -18.66
C LYS A 307 -15.57 -20.55 -19.35
N GLU A 308 -14.76 -21.28 -18.59
CA GLU A 308 -13.81 -22.24 -19.15
C GLU A 308 -14.48 -23.58 -19.48
N ASP A 309 -15.62 -23.89 -18.84
CA ASP A 309 -16.38 -25.11 -19.11
C ASP A 309 -17.47 -24.85 -20.16
N ARG A 310 -17.35 -25.54 -21.30
CA ARG A 310 -18.28 -25.41 -22.44
C ARG A 310 -19.73 -25.77 -22.06
N HIS A 311 -19.93 -26.75 -21.19
CA HIS A 311 -21.28 -27.16 -20.77
C HIS A 311 -21.94 -26.11 -19.86
N LEU A 312 -21.16 -25.39 -19.06
CA LEU A 312 -21.71 -24.31 -18.24
C LEU A 312 -22.15 -23.10 -19.09
N ILE A 313 -21.45 -22.82 -20.19
CA ILE A 313 -21.88 -21.80 -21.16
C ILE A 313 -23.20 -22.19 -21.82
N GLU A 314 -23.36 -23.46 -22.17
CA GLU A 314 -24.60 -23.98 -22.75
C GLU A 314 -25.77 -23.85 -21.77
N VAL A 315 -25.58 -24.15 -20.48
CA VAL A 315 -26.60 -23.92 -19.44
C VAL A 315 -26.99 -22.45 -19.34
N VAL A 316 -26.02 -21.52 -19.38
CA VAL A 316 -26.32 -20.07 -19.38
C VAL A 316 -27.18 -19.69 -20.57
N THR A 317 -26.91 -20.26 -21.74
CA THR A 317 -27.62 -19.99 -22.98
C THR A 317 -29.06 -20.50 -22.89
N ASN A 318 -29.25 -21.75 -22.42
CA ASN A 318 -30.56 -22.37 -22.21
C ASN A 318 -31.39 -21.56 -21.19
N LEU A 319 -30.78 -21.07 -20.12
CA LEU A 319 -31.45 -20.24 -19.11
C LEU A 319 -31.80 -18.84 -19.63
N ASP A 320 -30.95 -18.23 -20.47
CA ASP A 320 -31.24 -16.94 -21.11
C ASP A 320 -32.38 -17.05 -22.12
N GLU A 321 -32.44 -18.14 -22.90
CA GLU A 321 -33.58 -18.45 -23.77
C GLU A 321 -34.85 -18.69 -22.97
N TRP A 322 -34.75 -19.46 -21.88
CA TRP A 322 -35.88 -19.72 -21.02
C TRP A 322 -36.47 -18.43 -20.44
N LYS A 323 -35.62 -17.51 -19.94
CA LYS A 323 -36.05 -16.18 -19.44
C LYS A 323 -36.79 -15.35 -20.49
N LYS A 324 -36.43 -15.46 -21.77
CA LYS A 324 -37.11 -14.75 -22.87
C LYS A 324 -38.52 -15.30 -23.11
N VAL A 325 -38.68 -16.63 -23.07
CA VAL A 325 -39.95 -17.31 -23.37
C VAL A 325 -40.94 -17.24 -22.19
N THR A 326 -40.45 -17.31 -20.95
CA THR A 326 -41.33 -17.41 -19.75
C THR A 326 -41.83 -16.10 -19.18
N ARG A 327 -41.38 -14.94 -19.67
CA ARG A 327 -41.68 -13.63 -19.05
C ARG A 327 -43.18 -13.32 -18.89
N ASN A 328 -44.09 -14.04 -19.60
CA ASN A 328 -45.54 -13.89 -19.50
C ASN A 328 -46.36 -15.18 -19.81
N GLN A 329 -45.75 -16.37 -19.79
CA GLN A 329 -46.42 -17.61 -20.24
C GLN A 329 -46.64 -18.62 -19.11
N LYS A 330 -47.87 -19.13 -19.04
CA LYS A 330 -48.26 -20.29 -18.23
C LYS A 330 -47.67 -21.55 -18.85
N MET A 331 -46.97 -22.37 -18.06
CA MET A 331 -46.26 -23.56 -18.54
C MET A 331 -46.94 -24.83 -18.03
N THR A 332 -47.01 -25.87 -18.86
CA THR A 332 -47.49 -27.18 -18.42
C THR A 332 -46.44 -27.88 -17.56
N VAL A 333 -46.86 -28.78 -16.66
CA VAL A 333 -45.93 -29.62 -15.87
C VAL A 333 -44.92 -30.35 -16.75
N THR A 334 -45.36 -30.89 -17.90
CA THR A 334 -44.50 -31.62 -18.85
C THR A 334 -43.45 -30.71 -19.47
N GLU A 335 -43.85 -29.53 -19.96
CA GLU A 335 -42.91 -28.58 -20.56
C GLU A 335 -41.89 -28.07 -19.54
N LEU A 336 -42.30 -27.85 -18.29
CA LEU A 336 -41.41 -27.48 -17.21
C LEU A 336 -40.39 -28.59 -16.91
N HIS A 337 -40.87 -29.82 -16.79
CA HIS A 337 -40.02 -30.98 -16.51
C HIS A 337 -38.93 -31.11 -17.58
N ASP A 338 -39.29 -31.02 -18.87
CA ASP A 338 -38.35 -31.20 -19.96
C ASP A 338 -37.29 -30.09 -20.02
N ARG A 339 -37.67 -28.84 -19.73
CA ARG A 339 -36.73 -27.71 -19.64
C ARG A 339 -35.78 -27.82 -18.45
N LEU A 340 -36.27 -28.22 -17.28
CA LEU A 340 -35.40 -28.46 -16.11
C LEU A 340 -34.48 -29.66 -16.35
N LEU A 341 -34.96 -30.68 -17.06
CA LEU A 341 -34.21 -31.88 -17.38
C LEU A 341 -33.06 -31.57 -18.35
N SER A 342 -33.29 -30.70 -19.35
CA SER A 342 -32.23 -30.26 -20.27
C SER A 342 -31.12 -29.53 -19.51
N VAL A 343 -31.46 -28.61 -18.61
CA VAL A 343 -30.50 -27.91 -17.75
C VAL A 343 -29.72 -28.89 -16.88
N ARG A 344 -30.40 -29.85 -16.25
CA ARG A 344 -29.78 -30.87 -15.38
C ARG A 344 -28.82 -31.78 -16.15
N ASN A 345 -29.18 -32.21 -17.35
CA ASN A 345 -28.36 -33.10 -18.16
C ASN A 345 -27.05 -32.41 -18.58
N VAL A 346 -27.12 -31.16 -19.03
CA VAL A 346 -25.92 -30.38 -19.40
C VAL A 346 -25.05 -30.10 -18.17
N LEU A 347 -25.65 -29.79 -17.01
CA LEU A 347 -24.91 -29.62 -15.76
C LEU A 347 -24.17 -30.89 -15.32
N LYS A 348 -24.76 -32.08 -15.53
CA LYS A 348 -24.12 -33.36 -15.19
C LYS A 348 -22.90 -33.67 -16.07
N GLU A 349 -22.89 -33.16 -17.29
CA GLU A 349 -21.76 -33.30 -18.22
C GLU A 349 -20.61 -32.34 -17.92
N SER A 350 -20.85 -31.26 -17.16
CA SER A 350 -19.78 -30.37 -16.71
C SER A 350 -18.72 -31.13 -15.90
N LYS A 351 -17.47 -31.03 -16.35
CA LYS A 351 -16.31 -31.56 -15.63
C LYS A 351 -16.15 -30.86 -14.28
N PHE A 352 -16.39 -29.54 -14.26
CA PHE A 352 -16.31 -28.73 -13.05
C PHE A 352 -17.26 -29.23 -11.95
N ILE A 353 -18.51 -29.55 -12.30
CA ILE A 353 -19.52 -30.04 -11.36
C ILE A 353 -19.17 -31.46 -10.88
N ARG A 354 -18.74 -32.34 -11.79
CA ARG A 354 -18.34 -33.71 -11.42
C ARG A 354 -17.16 -33.74 -10.46
N GLU A 355 -16.16 -32.89 -10.65
CA GLU A 355 -14.92 -32.91 -9.84
C GLU A 355 -15.06 -32.17 -8.50
N ASN A 356 -15.89 -31.12 -8.44
CA ASN A 356 -15.93 -30.21 -7.29
C ASN A 356 -17.23 -30.29 -6.45
N ILE A 357 -18.26 -30.98 -6.94
CA ILE A 357 -19.61 -30.93 -6.34
C ILE A 357 -20.21 -32.31 -6.09
N ILE A 358 -20.06 -33.28 -7.00
CA ILE A 358 -20.66 -34.64 -6.88
C ILE A 358 -19.72 -35.63 -6.15
N ARG A 359 -18.83 -35.15 -5.28
CA ARG A 359 -17.90 -36.03 -4.55
C ARG A 359 -18.60 -36.82 -3.45
#